data_AF-A0A2J4PCA1-F1
#
_entry.id   AF-A0A2J4PCA1-F1
#
_cell.length_a   1.000
_cell.length_b   1.000
_cell.length_c   1.000
_cell.angle_alpha   90.00
_cell.angle_beta   90.00
_cell.angle_gamma   90.00
#
_symmetry.space_group_name_H-M   'P 1'
#
loop_
_entity.id
_entity.type
_entity.pdbx_description
1 polymer ?
#
loop_
_entity_poly.entity_id
_entity_poly.type
_entity_poly.pdbx_seq_one_letter_code
_entity_poly.pdbx_strand_id
1 'polypeptide(L)'
;PLHYYLPIVPVCIIAFGFHGSVPSLTRMYRRDNHRAVTRSLYYGFAVSLIVYAFWLTLTMGALTPQAIQHVSDEGGNIGAFIAALNIHQPTSATRLMLVSFGCIAVLASLMSASIGLSDYLEDMLNKINRRGSRPLAIFLTYFPAALACIFAPQGFLSALAFAGISLVLWSILLPPYLLIKARRSALPAIYFFPASNFILKIIIAVGAILWLLMIYAFL
;
A
#
# COMPACT_ATOMS: atom_id res chain seq x y z
N PRO A 1 9.68 -6.34 -23.53
CA PRO A 1 8.65 -6.91 -22.61
C PRO A 1 8.77 -6.42 -21.15
N LEU A 2 9.95 -6.46 -20.53
CA LEU A 2 10.12 -6.10 -19.10
C LEU A 2 9.75 -4.63 -18.79
N HIS A 3 10.10 -3.70 -19.69
CA HIS A 3 9.81 -2.27 -19.55
C HIS A 3 8.31 -1.94 -19.41
N TYR A 4 7.42 -2.77 -19.95
CA TYR A 4 5.97 -2.52 -19.90
C TYR A 4 5.36 -2.87 -18.53
N TYR A 5 5.95 -3.82 -17.81
CA TYR A 5 5.41 -4.32 -16.54
C TYR A 5 6.08 -3.68 -15.32
N LEU A 6 7.30 -3.17 -15.47
CA LEU A 6 8.08 -2.58 -14.37
C LEU A 6 7.34 -1.44 -13.64
N PRO A 7 6.60 -0.54 -14.32
CA PRO A 7 5.82 0.51 -13.66
C PRO A 7 4.62 0.02 -12.85
N ILE A 8 4.12 -1.21 -13.13
CA ILE A 8 2.96 -1.81 -12.45
C ILE A 8 3.38 -2.45 -11.12
N VAL A 9 4.62 -2.93 -11.04
CA VAL A 9 5.16 -3.63 -9.86
C VAL A 9 4.99 -2.84 -8.56
N PRO A 10 5.35 -1.53 -8.45
CA PRO A 10 5.15 -0.76 -7.23
C PRO A 10 3.68 -0.74 -6.77
N VAL A 11 2.75 -0.62 -7.71
CA VAL A 11 1.31 -0.60 -7.42
C VAL A 11 0.86 -1.94 -6.87
N CYS A 12 1.30 -3.05 -7.45
CA CYS A 12 1.02 -4.39 -6.93
C CYS A 12 1.58 -4.58 -5.51
N ILE A 13 2.78 -4.08 -5.23
CA ILE A 13 3.41 -4.22 -3.91
C ILE A 13 2.63 -3.44 -2.85
N ILE A 14 2.20 -2.21 -3.15
CA ILE A 14 1.32 -1.44 -2.26
C ILE A 14 -0.03 -2.10 -2.06
N ALA A 15 -0.63 -2.66 -3.11
CA ALA A 15 -1.94 -3.30 -3.02
C ALA A 15 -1.99 -4.41 -1.96
N PHE A 16 -0.83 -5.03 -1.65
CA PHE A 16 -0.67 -6.04 -0.60
C PHE A 16 0.18 -5.57 0.60
N GLY A 17 0.29 -4.26 0.80
CA GLY A 17 1.10 -3.63 1.85
C GLY A 17 0.50 -3.70 3.26
N PHE A 18 0.32 -4.89 3.82
CA PHE A 18 -0.24 -5.06 5.18
C PHE A 18 0.81 -5.10 6.30
N HIS A 19 2.11 -5.01 5.97
CA HIS A 19 3.22 -5.12 6.94
C HIS A 19 3.12 -4.07 8.07
N GLY A 20 2.48 -2.93 7.75
CA GLY A 20 2.05 -1.83 8.63
C GLY A 20 1.36 -2.32 9.89
N SER A 21 0.44 -3.24 9.64
CA SER A 21 -0.58 -3.65 10.59
C SER A 21 -0.16 -4.86 11.40
N VAL A 22 0.93 -5.56 11.02
CA VAL A 22 1.39 -6.78 11.69
C VAL A 22 1.67 -6.55 13.19
N PRO A 23 2.40 -5.49 13.61
CA PRO A 23 2.63 -5.23 15.04
C PRO A 23 1.31 -5.00 15.80
N SER A 24 0.37 -4.24 15.23
CA SER A 24 -0.94 -4.00 15.83
C SER A 24 -1.76 -5.29 15.95
N LEU A 25 -1.72 -6.15 14.93
CA LEU A 25 -2.40 -7.44 14.90
C LEU A 25 -1.84 -8.38 15.99
N THR A 26 -0.51 -8.44 16.13
CA THR A 26 0.12 -9.25 17.20
C THR A 26 -0.20 -8.73 18.61
N ARG A 27 -0.40 -7.42 18.78
CA ARG A 27 -0.89 -6.84 20.04
C ARG A 27 -2.36 -7.20 20.30
N MET A 28 -3.21 -7.11 19.28
CA MET A 28 -4.65 -7.40 19.38
C MET A 28 -4.92 -8.87 19.73
N TYR A 29 -4.23 -9.80 19.08
CA TYR A 29 -4.45 -11.24 19.28
C TYR A 29 -3.79 -11.83 20.53
N ARG A 30 -3.16 -10.99 21.38
CA ARG A 30 -2.28 -11.37 22.49
C ARG A 30 -1.07 -12.17 21.94
N ARG A 31 0.15 -11.73 22.29
CA ARG A 31 1.43 -12.13 21.66
C ARG A 31 1.65 -13.64 21.47
N ASP A 32 0.92 -14.49 22.18
CA ASP A 32 1.08 -15.94 22.17
C ASP A 32 0.28 -16.65 21.05
N ASN A 33 -0.74 -16.00 20.47
CA ASN A 33 -1.59 -16.63 19.46
C ASN A 33 -1.11 -16.39 18.02
N HIS A 34 0.11 -16.86 17.72
CA HIS A 34 0.72 -16.75 16.38
C HIS A 34 -0.17 -17.35 15.28
N ARG A 35 -0.92 -18.42 15.58
CA ARG A 35 -1.83 -19.07 14.61
C ARG A 35 -2.98 -18.16 14.20
N ALA A 36 -3.57 -17.42 15.13
CA ALA A 36 -4.63 -16.46 14.83
C ALA A 36 -4.11 -15.31 13.96
N VAL A 37 -2.93 -14.78 14.28
CA VAL A 37 -2.27 -13.74 13.48
C VAL A 37 -2.05 -14.25 12.05
N THR A 38 -1.40 -15.41 11.88
CA THR A 38 -1.15 -15.98 10.56
C THR A 38 -2.43 -16.25 9.77
N ARG A 39 -3.47 -16.80 10.40
CA ARG A 39 -4.78 -17.01 9.75
C ARG A 39 -5.41 -15.71 9.29
N SER A 40 -5.42 -14.69 10.14
CA SER A 40 -6.00 -13.39 9.79
C SER A 40 -5.28 -12.73 8.61
N LEU A 41 -3.95 -12.91 8.49
CA LEU A 41 -3.18 -12.45 7.33
C LEU A 41 -3.57 -13.22 6.05
N TYR A 42 -3.69 -14.54 6.12
CA TYR A 42 -4.12 -15.34 4.96
C TYR A 42 -5.55 -14.99 4.51
N TYR A 43 -6.50 -14.87 5.45
CA TYR A 43 -7.87 -14.48 5.12
C TYR A 43 -7.93 -13.06 4.56
N GLY A 44 -7.21 -12.10 5.15
CA GLY A 44 -7.14 -10.73 4.64
C GLY A 44 -6.56 -10.67 3.22
N PHE A 45 -5.49 -11.42 2.96
CA PHE A 45 -4.90 -11.53 1.62
C PHE A 45 -5.88 -12.15 0.62
N ALA A 46 -6.54 -13.26 0.96
CA ALA A 46 -7.50 -13.93 0.09
C ALA A 46 -8.69 -13.03 -0.26
N VAL A 47 -9.25 -12.33 0.74
CA VAL A 47 -10.34 -11.37 0.52
C VAL A 47 -9.87 -10.24 -0.39
N SER A 48 -8.69 -9.67 -0.14
CA SER A 48 -8.14 -8.59 -0.99
C SER A 48 -7.96 -9.05 -2.43
N LEU A 49 -7.44 -10.27 -2.64
CA LEU A 49 -7.24 -10.83 -3.97
C LEU A 49 -8.56 -11.03 -4.72
N ILE A 50 -9.61 -11.54 -4.04
CA ILE A 50 -10.94 -11.68 -4.63
C ILE A 50 -11.51 -10.33 -5.03
N VAL A 51 -11.43 -9.33 -4.14
CA VAL A 51 -11.93 -7.98 -4.42
C VAL A 51 -11.18 -7.33 -5.58
N TYR A 52 -9.85 -7.44 -5.64
CA TYR A 52 -9.06 -6.92 -6.75
C TYR A 52 -9.36 -7.64 -8.06
N ALA A 53 -9.45 -8.97 -8.07
CA ALA A 53 -9.78 -9.73 -9.27
C ALA A 53 -11.17 -9.37 -9.79
N PHE A 54 -12.15 -9.27 -8.89
CA PHE A 54 -13.50 -8.83 -9.22
C PHE A 54 -13.49 -7.42 -9.83
N TRP A 55 -12.83 -6.47 -9.17
CA TRP A 55 -12.76 -5.08 -9.64
C TRP A 55 -12.06 -4.93 -10.99
N LEU A 56 -10.91 -5.59 -11.17
CA LEU A 56 -10.18 -5.58 -12.43
C LEU A 56 -11.00 -6.22 -13.56
N THR A 57 -11.71 -7.32 -13.27
CA THR A 57 -12.58 -7.98 -14.27
C THR A 57 -13.72 -7.07 -14.71
N LEU A 58 -14.40 -6.42 -13.76
CA LEU A 58 -15.49 -5.49 -14.08
C LEU A 58 -14.99 -4.29 -14.87
N THR A 59 -13.89 -3.66 -14.43
CA THR A 59 -13.41 -2.43 -15.05
C THR A 59 -12.77 -2.66 -16.41
N MET A 60 -11.97 -3.72 -16.57
CA MET A 60 -11.41 -4.08 -17.88
C MET A 60 -12.45 -4.66 -18.83
N GLY A 61 -13.53 -5.25 -18.30
CA GLY A 61 -14.68 -5.67 -19.12
C GLY A 61 -15.59 -4.50 -19.54
N ALA A 62 -15.67 -3.44 -18.74
CA ALA A 62 -16.53 -2.28 -19.00
C ALA A 62 -15.88 -1.21 -19.89
N LEU A 63 -14.55 -1.08 -19.85
CA LEU A 63 -13.83 -0.04 -20.58
C LEU A 63 -13.37 -0.53 -21.96
N THR A 64 -13.58 0.29 -22.99
CA THR A 64 -12.99 0.04 -24.32
C THR A 64 -11.49 0.33 -24.30
N PRO A 65 -10.68 -0.28 -25.20
CA PRO A 65 -9.25 0.03 -25.30
C PRO A 65 -8.96 1.52 -25.49
N GLN A 66 -9.83 2.23 -26.23
CA GLN A 66 -9.73 3.69 -26.43
C GLN A 66 -9.97 4.47 -25.14
N ALA A 67 -10.94 4.07 -24.32
CA ALA A 67 -11.19 4.71 -23.02
C ALA A 67 -10.01 4.50 -22.06
N ILE A 68 -9.40 3.33 -22.06
CA ILE A 68 -8.19 3.03 -21.26
C ILE A 68 -7.03 3.92 -21.71
N GLN A 69 -6.83 4.07 -23.01
CA GLN A 69 -5.79 4.95 -23.55
C GLN A 69 -6.03 6.41 -23.14
N HIS A 70 -7.26 6.91 -23.23
CA HIS A 70 -7.61 8.26 -22.79
C HIS A 70 -7.31 8.50 -21.30
N VAL A 71 -7.59 7.52 -20.44
CA VAL A 71 -7.24 7.59 -19.01
C VAL A 71 -5.72 7.65 -18.82
N SER A 72 -4.96 6.87 -19.61
CA SER A 72 -3.50 6.92 -19.60
C SER A 72 -2.97 8.28 -20.04
N ASP A 73 -3.56 8.87 -21.07
CA ASP A 73 -3.16 10.17 -21.61
C ASP A 73 -3.44 11.31 -20.61
N GLU A 74 -4.49 11.18 -19.78
CA GLU A 74 -4.78 12.09 -18.66
C GLU A 74 -3.92 11.83 -17.40
N GLY A 75 -2.89 11.00 -17.48
CA GLY A 75 -1.97 10.72 -16.39
C GLY A 75 -2.40 9.59 -15.44
N GLY A 76 -3.44 8.84 -15.79
CA GLY A 76 -3.87 7.66 -15.03
C GLY A 76 -4.57 7.97 -13.71
N ASN A 77 -5.06 9.19 -13.54
CA ASN A 77 -5.74 9.61 -12.31
C ASN A 77 -7.08 8.92 -12.10
N ILE A 78 -7.46 8.80 -10.82
CA ILE A 78 -8.74 8.21 -10.42
C ILE A 78 -9.94 8.97 -10.97
N GLY A 79 -9.83 10.30 -11.14
CA GLY A 79 -10.88 11.13 -11.73
C GLY A 79 -11.14 10.80 -13.20
N ALA A 80 -10.05 10.72 -13.99
CA ALA A 80 -10.08 10.31 -15.39
C ALA A 80 -10.69 8.90 -15.55
N PHE A 81 -10.28 7.97 -14.68
CA PHE A 81 -10.77 6.60 -14.67
C PHE A 81 -12.27 6.50 -14.37
N ILE A 82 -12.76 7.24 -13.35
CA ILE A 82 -14.20 7.30 -13.02
C ILE A 82 -14.99 7.94 -14.16
N ALA A 83 -14.45 8.98 -14.81
CA ALA A 83 -15.07 9.60 -15.98
C ALA A 83 -15.19 8.61 -17.15
N ALA A 84 -14.13 7.84 -17.41
CA ALA A 84 -14.11 6.83 -18.47
C ALA A 84 -15.12 5.69 -18.24
N LEU A 85 -15.28 5.23 -17.00
CA LEU A 85 -16.29 4.23 -16.62
C LEU A 85 -17.73 4.73 -16.87
N ASN A 86 -17.93 6.04 -16.92
CA ASN A 86 -19.23 6.69 -17.06
C ASN A 86 -19.69 6.83 -18.52
N ILE A 87 -18.79 6.64 -19.49
CA ILE A 87 -19.05 6.94 -20.92
C ILE A 87 -20.19 6.07 -21.49
N HIS A 88 -20.50 4.92 -20.87
CA HIS A 88 -21.47 3.95 -21.38
C HIS A 88 -22.76 3.80 -20.53
N GLN A 89 -22.92 4.53 -19.42
CA GLN A 89 -24.10 4.41 -18.53
C GLN A 89 -24.85 5.75 -18.36
N PRO A 90 -25.86 6.04 -19.20
CA PRO A 90 -26.51 7.36 -19.27
C PRO A 90 -27.49 7.68 -18.13
N THR A 91 -27.70 6.80 -17.14
CA THR A 91 -28.60 7.10 -16.01
C THR A 91 -27.89 7.84 -14.88
N SER A 92 -28.35 9.05 -14.58
CA SER A 92 -27.81 9.95 -13.54
C SER A 92 -27.66 9.29 -12.15
N ALA A 93 -28.56 8.36 -11.79
CA ALA A 93 -28.51 7.62 -10.53
C ALA A 93 -27.31 6.65 -10.44
N THR A 94 -27.01 5.90 -11.50
CA THR A 94 -25.90 4.93 -11.53
C THR A 94 -24.56 5.65 -11.49
N ARG A 95 -24.45 6.78 -12.20
CA ARG A 95 -23.31 7.70 -12.12
C ARG A 95 -23.09 8.19 -10.69
N LEU A 96 -24.13 8.66 -10.01
CA LEU A 96 -24.02 9.17 -8.64
C LEU A 96 -23.58 8.07 -7.66
N MET A 97 -24.13 6.85 -7.79
CA MET A 97 -23.71 5.70 -6.98
C MET A 97 -22.24 5.34 -7.19
N LEU A 98 -21.78 5.27 -8.44
CA LEU A 98 -20.41 4.87 -8.76
C LEU A 98 -19.38 5.90 -8.26
N VAL A 99 -19.66 7.18 -8.48
CA VAL A 99 -18.81 8.29 -8.01
C VAL A 99 -18.79 8.32 -6.49
N SER A 100 -19.94 8.22 -5.83
CA SER A 100 -20.03 8.24 -4.36
C SER A 100 -19.29 7.06 -3.74
N PHE A 101 -19.44 5.86 -4.31
CA PHE A 101 -18.70 4.68 -3.89
C PHE A 101 -17.19 4.88 -4.02
N GLY A 102 -16.72 5.37 -5.16
CA GLY A 102 -15.30 5.66 -5.38
C GLY A 102 -14.75 6.67 -4.38
N CYS A 103 -15.47 7.78 -4.15
CA CYS A 103 -15.09 8.79 -3.16
C CYS A 103 -15.04 8.22 -1.74
N ILE A 104 -16.06 7.46 -1.31
CA ILE A 104 -16.10 6.85 0.02
C ILE A 104 -14.99 5.82 0.18
N ALA A 105 -14.71 4.99 -0.83
CA ALA A 105 -13.64 4.01 -0.80
C ALA A 105 -12.27 4.66 -0.65
N VAL A 106 -12.00 5.73 -1.41
CA VAL A 106 -10.76 6.51 -1.30
C VAL A 106 -10.65 7.18 0.06
N LEU A 107 -11.72 7.80 0.56
CA LEU A 107 -11.73 8.45 1.88
C LEU A 107 -11.52 7.43 3.00
N ALA A 108 -12.17 6.27 2.94
CA ALA A 108 -12.00 5.21 3.94
C ALA A 108 -10.57 4.66 3.95
N SER A 109 -9.99 4.44 2.77
CA SER A 109 -8.59 4.01 2.63
C SER A 109 -7.63 5.07 3.19
N LEU A 110 -7.84 6.34 2.83
CA LEU A 110 -7.03 7.46 3.31
C LEU A 110 -7.14 7.62 4.83
N MET A 111 -8.35 7.52 5.40
CA MET A 111 -8.56 7.62 6.85
C MET A 111 -7.81 6.51 7.60
N SER A 112 -7.89 5.27 7.13
CA SER A 112 -7.18 4.14 7.75
C SER A 112 -5.67 4.38 7.82
N ALA A 113 -5.07 4.81 6.71
CA ALA A 113 -3.64 5.11 6.65
C ALA A 113 -3.26 6.36 7.49
N SER A 114 -4.10 7.39 7.45
CA SER A 114 -3.85 8.66 8.14
C SER A 114 -3.91 8.52 9.65
N ILE A 115 -4.84 7.71 10.18
CA ILE A 115 -4.92 7.41 11.63
C ILE A 115 -3.63 6.73 12.09
N GLY A 116 -3.15 5.71 11.37
CA GLY A 116 -1.91 5.02 11.72
C GLY A 116 -0.69 5.95 11.70
N LEU A 117 -0.59 6.83 10.70
CA LEU A 117 0.50 7.80 10.62
C LEU A 117 0.40 8.88 11.70
N SER A 118 -0.81 9.38 12.00
CA SER A 118 -1.00 10.39 13.06
C SER A 118 -0.66 9.82 14.44
N ASP A 119 -1.06 8.58 14.73
CA ASP A 119 -0.74 7.92 16.01
C ASP A 119 0.77 7.72 16.16
N TYR A 120 1.46 7.30 15.09
CA TYR A 120 2.92 7.17 15.07
C TYR A 120 3.62 8.51 15.32
N LEU A 121 3.18 9.58 14.66
CA LEU A 121 3.74 10.92 14.84
C LEU A 121 3.45 11.47 16.24
N GLU A 122 2.26 11.23 16.78
CA GLU A 122 1.91 11.60 18.16
C GLU A 122 2.85 10.92 19.16
N ASP A 123 3.08 9.61 19.02
CA ASP A 123 4.01 8.84 19.85
C ASP A 123 5.45 9.36 19.75
N MET A 124 5.91 9.74 18.55
CA MET A 124 7.22 10.34 18.35
C MET A 124 7.34 11.72 19.02
N LEU A 125 6.32 12.57 18.89
CA LEU A 125 6.29 13.91 19.48
C LEU A 125 6.18 13.86 21.01
N ASN A 126 5.43 12.90 21.55
CA ASN A 126 5.32 12.63 22.98
C ASN A 126 6.67 12.21 23.57
N LYS A 127 7.46 11.39 22.87
CA LYS A 127 8.83 11.01 23.31
C LYS A 127 9.77 12.21 23.42
N ILE A 128 9.54 13.27 22.65
CA ILE A 128 10.32 14.52 22.69
C ILE A 128 9.66 15.56 23.62
N ASN A 129 8.68 15.14 24.42
CA ASN A 129 7.98 15.95 25.43
C ASN A 129 7.36 17.25 24.88
N ARG A 130 6.85 17.22 23.65
CA ARG A 130 6.15 18.36 23.03
C ARG A 130 4.72 18.48 23.57
N ARG A 131 4.37 19.63 24.14
CA ARG A 131 2.96 19.98 24.46
C ARG A 131 2.16 20.13 23.15
N GLY A 132 0.96 19.55 23.09
CA GLY A 132 0.12 19.60 21.89
C GLY A 132 0.54 18.64 20.77
N SER A 133 1.09 17.47 21.12
CA SER A 133 1.54 16.43 20.19
C SER A 133 0.46 15.98 19.20
N ARG A 134 -0.78 15.78 19.66
CA ARG A 134 -1.89 15.31 18.81
C ARG A 134 -2.32 16.27 17.69
N PRO A 135 -2.64 17.56 17.95
CA PRO A 135 -2.98 18.48 16.87
C PRO A 135 -1.80 18.71 15.91
N LEU A 136 -0.56 18.71 16.41
CA LEU A 136 0.63 18.81 15.57
C LEU A 136 0.82 17.56 14.69
N ALA A 137 0.59 16.36 15.24
CA ALA A 137 0.64 15.12 14.48
C ALA A 137 -0.40 15.09 13.35
N ILE A 138 -1.65 15.47 13.64
CA ILE A 138 -2.71 15.59 12.63
C ILE A 138 -2.32 16.60 11.56
N PHE A 139 -1.80 17.77 11.95
CA PHE A 139 -1.33 18.77 11.00
C PHE A 139 -0.22 18.23 10.10
N LEU A 140 0.80 17.58 10.67
CA LEU A 140 1.90 16.96 9.94
C LEU A 140 1.47 15.80 9.03
N THR A 141 0.38 15.10 9.36
CA THR A 141 -0.17 14.03 8.53
C THR A 141 -0.84 14.59 7.27
N TYR A 142 -1.68 15.62 7.41
CA TYR A 142 -2.50 16.12 6.29
C TYR A 142 -1.88 17.28 5.52
N PHE A 143 -1.18 18.19 6.20
CA PHE A 143 -0.69 19.43 5.58
C PHE A 143 0.34 19.18 4.45
N PRO A 144 1.37 18.31 4.62
CA PRO A 144 2.32 18.04 3.54
C PRO A 144 1.67 17.41 2.32
N ALA A 145 0.74 16.46 2.54
CA ALA A 145 0.00 15.82 1.46
C ALA A 145 -0.91 16.82 0.72
N ALA A 146 -1.63 17.67 1.45
CA ALA A 146 -2.47 18.71 0.87
C ALA A 146 -1.66 19.71 0.04
N LEU A 147 -0.49 20.12 0.54
CA LEU A 147 0.41 21.03 -0.15
C LEU A 147 0.96 20.40 -1.44
N ALA A 148 1.32 19.11 -1.39
CA ALA A 148 1.75 18.35 -2.57
C ALA A 148 0.64 18.26 -3.63
N CYS A 149 -0.63 18.10 -3.23
CA CYS A 149 -1.76 18.10 -4.17
C CYS A 149 -1.95 19.44 -4.88
N ILE A 150 -1.61 20.57 -4.24
CA ILE A 150 -1.71 21.91 -4.85
C ILE A 150 -0.57 22.13 -5.87
N PHE A 151 0.66 21.76 -5.52
CA PHE A 151 1.82 21.97 -6.39
C PHE A 151 1.95 20.94 -7.52
N ALA A 152 1.50 19.70 -7.29
CA ALA A 152 1.60 18.59 -8.24
C ALA A 152 0.25 17.85 -8.34
N PRO A 153 -0.76 18.42 -9.01
CA PRO A 153 -2.10 17.83 -9.13
C PRO A 153 -2.11 16.48 -9.85
N GLN A 154 -1.11 16.22 -10.70
CA GLN A 154 -0.90 14.94 -11.41
C GLN A 154 0.11 14.02 -10.68
N GLY A 155 0.56 14.41 -9.49
CA GLY A 155 1.63 13.71 -8.76
C GLY A 155 1.18 12.45 -8.02
N PHE A 156 -0.12 12.14 -7.98
CA PHE A 156 -0.66 11.03 -7.18
C PHE A 156 -0.04 9.69 -7.57
N LEU A 157 -0.01 9.35 -8.86
CA LEU A 157 0.51 8.06 -9.33
C LEU A 157 2.02 7.94 -9.09
N SER A 158 2.78 9.03 -9.24
CA SER A 158 4.21 9.07 -8.92
C SER A 158 4.46 8.90 -7.41
N ALA A 159 3.72 9.61 -6.56
CA ALA A 159 3.81 9.46 -5.11
C ALA A 159 3.44 8.03 -4.66
N LEU A 160 2.43 7.44 -5.28
CA LEU A 160 2.05 6.04 -5.07
C LEU A 160 3.18 5.09 -5.49
N ALA A 161 3.76 5.27 -6.68
CA ALA A 161 4.88 4.45 -7.14
C ALA A 161 6.09 4.55 -6.19
N PHE A 162 6.43 5.75 -5.73
CA PHE A 162 7.49 5.98 -4.76
C PHE A 162 7.23 5.29 -3.41
N ALA A 163 5.99 5.34 -2.91
CA ALA A 163 5.60 4.60 -1.72
C ALA A 163 5.78 3.08 -1.91
N GLY A 164 5.57 2.56 -3.11
CA GLY A 164 5.78 1.14 -3.44
C GLY A 164 7.24 0.74 -3.42
N ILE A 165 8.11 1.61 -3.94
CA ILE A 165 9.58 1.46 -3.84
C ILE A 165 10.00 1.41 -2.37
N SER A 166 9.46 2.30 -1.54
CA SER A 166 9.75 2.33 -0.10
C SER A 166 9.25 1.06 0.61
N LEU A 167 8.10 0.54 0.20
CA LEU A 167 7.51 -0.66 0.79
C LEU A 167 8.37 -1.91 0.50
N VAL A 168 9.12 -1.98 -0.60
CA VAL A 168 10.07 -3.08 -0.86
C VAL A 168 11.15 -3.15 0.23
N LEU A 169 11.71 -2.01 0.62
CA LEU A 169 12.69 -1.96 1.71
C LEU A 169 12.09 -2.54 3.00
N TRP A 170 10.86 -2.13 3.30
CA TRP A 170 10.23 -2.41 4.57
C TRP A 170 9.59 -3.81 4.65
N SER A 171 9.06 -4.32 3.55
CA SER A 171 8.33 -5.59 3.47
C SER A 171 9.18 -6.74 2.92
N ILE A 172 10.07 -6.49 1.97
CA ILE A 172 10.82 -7.56 1.29
C ILE A 172 12.23 -7.69 1.86
N LEU A 173 12.92 -6.59 2.14
CA LEU A 173 14.31 -6.63 2.62
C LEU A 173 14.43 -6.74 4.14
N LEU A 174 13.66 -5.91 4.87
CA LEU A 174 13.80 -5.82 6.32
C LEU A 174 13.41 -7.12 7.06
N PRO A 175 12.28 -7.80 6.78
CA PRO A 175 11.89 -8.99 7.53
C PRO A 175 12.88 -10.17 7.45
N PRO A 176 13.37 -10.60 6.27
CA PRO A 176 14.36 -11.68 6.21
C PRO A 176 15.68 -11.29 6.87
N TYR A 177 16.10 -10.02 6.78
CA TYR A 177 17.29 -9.53 7.46
C TYR A 177 17.15 -9.63 8.99
N LEU A 178 16.03 -9.14 9.54
CA LEU A 178 15.72 -9.23 10.96
C LEU A 178 15.64 -10.69 11.44
N LEU A 179 15.07 -11.59 10.63
CA LEU A 179 14.99 -13.02 10.97
C LEU A 179 16.37 -13.69 11.02
N ILE A 180 17.27 -13.39 10.09
CA ILE A 180 18.66 -13.90 10.14
C ILE A 180 19.37 -13.40 11.40
N LYS A 181 19.19 -12.12 11.76
CA LYS A 181 19.77 -11.54 12.97
C LYS A 181 19.18 -12.17 14.24
N ALA A 182 17.85 -12.32 14.29
CA ALA A 182 17.15 -12.95 15.41
C ALA A 182 17.59 -14.39 15.65
N ARG A 183 17.83 -15.18 14.59
CA ARG A 183 18.35 -16.56 14.69
C ARG A 183 19.77 -16.64 15.27
N ARG A 184 20.56 -15.58 15.17
CA ARG A 184 21.91 -15.49 15.76
C ARG A 184 21.89 -14.94 17.18
N SER A 185 20.80 -14.29 17.57
CA SER A 185 20.61 -13.78 18.93
C SER A 185 20.20 -14.91 19.87
N ALA A 186 20.59 -14.81 21.15
CA ALA A 186 20.14 -15.73 22.21
C ALA A 186 18.68 -15.48 22.66
N LEU A 187 17.84 -14.90 21.81
CA LEU A 187 16.45 -14.59 22.14
C LEU A 187 15.62 -15.88 22.08
N PRO A 188 14.74 -16.14 23.06
CA PRO A 188 13.86 -17.30 23.02
C PRO A 188 12.90 -17.19 21.82
N ALA A 189 12.89 -18.22 20.97
CA ALA A 189 12.07 -18.24 19.77
C ALA A 189 10.62 -18.62 20.11
N ILE A 190 9.69 -17.70 19.86
CA ILE A 190 8.23 -17.94 20.01
C ILE A 190 7.69 -18.70 18.77
N TYR A 191 8.34 -18.55 17.61
CA TYR A 191 7.94 -19.16 16.35
C TYR A 191 9.16 -19.46 15.46
N PHE A 192 9.20 -20.65 14.88
CA PHE A 192 10.21 -21.05 13.92
C PHE A 192 9.67 -20.99 12.50
N PHE A 193 10.15 -20.01 11.72
CA PHE A 193 9.86 -19.94 10.30
C PHE A 193 10.63 -21.03 9.54
N PRO A 194 9.97 -21.85 8.69
CA PRO A 194 10.56 -23.04 8.09
C PRO A 194 11.66 -22.78 7.04
N ALA A 195 11.88 -21.53 6.58
CA ALA A 195 12.87 -21.26 5.55
C ALA A 195 14.31 -21.20 6.09
N SER A 196 15.27 -21.79 5.37
CA SER A 196 16.69 -21.73 5.72
C SER A 196 17.27 -20.31 5.58
N ASN A 197 18.39 -20.03 6.24
CA ASN A 197 19.11 -18.75 6.08
C ASN A 197 19.55 -18.50 4.63
N PHE A 198 19.75 -19.55 3.83
CA PHE A 198 20.07 -19.44 2.41
C PHE A 198 18.90 -18.88 1.61
N ILE A 199 17.68 -19.40 1.83
CA ILE A 199 16.46 -18.88 1.19
C ILE A 199 16.23 -17.41 1.56
N LEU A 200 16.43 -17.04 2.83
CA LEU A 200 16.30 -15.65 3.27
C LEU A 200 17.28 -14.70 2.56
N LYS A 201 18.54 -15.14 2.34
CA LYS A 201 19.52 -14.36 1.57
C LYS A 201 19.13 -14.22 0.10
N ILE A 202 18.55 -15.24 -0.51
CA ILE A 202 18.02 -15.17 -1.88
C ILE A 202 16.90 -14.14 -1.95
N ILE A 203 15.95 -14.15 -1.00
CA ILE A 203 14.86 -13.17 -0.94
C ILE A 203 15.43 -11.74 -0.85
N ILE A 204 16.45 -11.53 -0.01
CA ILE A 204 17.13 -10.23 0.10
C ILE A 204 17.78 -9.83 -1.24
N ALA A 205 18.51 -10.74 -1.88
CA ALA A 205 19.17 -10.45 -3.15
C ALA A 205 18.17 -10.11 -4.27
N VAL A 206 17.12 -10.93 -4.43
CA VAL A 206 16.05 -10.69 -5.41
C VAL A 206 15.30 -9.40 -5.09
N GLY A 207 14.99 -9.15 -3.82
CA GLY A 207 14.36 -7.91 -3.38
C GLY A 207 15.20 -6.68 -3.66
N ALA A 208 16.53 -6.77 -3.51
CA ALA A 208 17.45 -5.66 -3.78
C ALA A 208 17.54 -5.37 -5.28
N ILE A 209 17.60 -6.42 -6.11
CA ILE A 209 17.55 -6.28 -7.58
C ILE A 209 16.22 -5.64 -7.99
N LEU A 210 15.10 -6.11 -7.45
CA LEU A 210 13.77 -5.55 -7.72
C LEU A 210 13.70 -4.06 -7.34
N TRP A 211 14.20 -3.72 -6.14
CA TRP A 211 14.22 -2.34 -5.66
C TRP A 211 15.05 -1.42 -6.56
N LEU A 212 16.24 -1.86 -6.97
CA LEU A 212 17.09 -1.11 -7.92
C LEU A 212 16.42 -0.94 -9.28
N LEU A 213 15.77 -1.99 -9.79
CA LEU A 213 15.02 -1.91 -11.05
C LEU A 213 13.84 -0.93 -10.96
N MET A 214 13.13 -0.91 -9.83
CA MET A 214 12.03 0.04 -9.63
C MET A 214 12.52 1.48 -9.53
N ILE A 215 13.67 1.72 -8.89
CA ILE A 215 14.31 3.04 -8.87
C ILE A 215 14.72 3.47 -10.27
N TYR A 216 15.36 2.58 -11.01
CA TYR A 216 15.76 2.86 -12.40
C TYR A 216 14.56 3.17 -13.29
N ALA A 217 13.41 2.51 -13.07
CA ALA A 217 12.19 2.77 -13.81
C ALA A 217 11.47 4.07 -13.39
N PHE A 218 11.76 4.56 -12.19
CA PHE A 218 11.12 5.75 -11.60
C PHE A 218 11.87 7.05 -11.93
N LEU A 219 13.20 6.96 -12.12
CA LEU A 219 14.06 8.05 -12.58
C LEU A 219 13.89 8.29 -14.08
#